data_AF-A0A8D2KU20-F1
#
_entry.id   AF-A0A8D2KU20-F1
#
_cell.length_a   1.000
_cell.length_b   1.000
_cell.length_c   1.000
_cell.angle_alpha   90.00
_cell.angle_beta   90.00
_cell.angle_gamma   90.00
#
_symmetry.space_group_name_H-M   'P 1'
#
loop_
_entity.id
_entity.type
_entity.pdbx_description
1 polymer ?
#
loop_
_entity_poly.entity_id
_entity_poly.type
_entity_poly.pdbx_seq_one_letter_code
_entity_poly.pdbx_strand_id
1 'polypeptide(L)'
;MCPIPRFFQCLLKKCIAENMDQPQFLSNEFISNKLKQYFNSVHQTDVFCAEICHEQALIEKYGFTQCCAKEGAEEEECFHAHKNGSEGAVPPIDPQPHEVLCKEFHDNKNYASVSLEYCHSPNLSTCNNNSFIFQEEMLKKHVAENLEVVKKNCDAHSKLGDYFFQNGLLTVYTMKAPQLEAEELLMYTRGFVRVANKCCNLDEGHKLKCAEENMGLVLGSICLQHNDYNINKQVGKCCTGPYDDLRECFGGLGVDPEYHAPAFNADLFHLDEGICTDAPEEAQRKKQTLLINMIKTKPDISEEQLVSAIVDFQGLVTNCCEADNHKACFDTETSKAASSAGLCRK
;
A
#
# COMPACT_ATOMS: atom_id res chain seq x y z
N MET A 1 19.12 -2.33 7.91
CA MET A 1 17.70 -2.34 8.30
C MET A 1 17.69 -2.56 9.81
N CYS A 2 17.33 -1.56 10.62
CA CYS A 2 17.09 -1.84 12.03
C CYS A 2 15.72 -2.50 12.13
N PRO A 3 15.61 -3.73 12.69
CA PRO A 3 14.32 -4.29 13.01
C PRO A 3 13.67 -3.35 14.02
N ILE A 4 12.38 -3.05 13.88
CA ILE A 4 11.60 -2.54 15.01
C ILE A 4 11.71 -3.64 16.07
N PRO A 5 12.46 -3.41 17.17
CA PRO A 5 12.77 -4.50 18.09
C PRO A 5 11.54 -4.84 18.91
N ARG A 6 11.55 -6.04 19.50
CA ARG A 6 10.65 -6.54 20.55
C ARG A 6 10.36 -5.61 21.75
N PHE A 7 10.93 -4.42 21.75
CA PHE A 7 10.72 -3.36 22.71
C PHE A 7 9.26 -2.90 22.78
N PHE A 8 8.58 -2.72 21.63
CA PHE A 8 7.16 -2.32 21.62
C PHE A 8 6.20 -3.40 22.16
N GLN A 9 6.51 -4.69 21.94
CA GLN A 9 5.75 -5.79 22.55
C GLN A 9 6.04 -5.93 24.06
N CYS A 10 7.23 -5.55 24.52
CA CYS A 10 7.55 -5.47 25.95
C CYS A 10 6.77 -4.33 26.63
N LEU A 11 6.67 -3.15 26.02
CA LEU A 11 5.91 -2.01 26.57
C LEU A 11 4.41 -2.31 26.68
N LEU A 12 3.82 -2.94 25.67
CA LEU A 12 2.41 -3.32 25.69
C LEU A 12 2.13 -4.40 26.77
N LYS A 13 3.03 -5.38 26.94
CA LYS A 13 2.91 -6.42 27.97
C LYS A 13 3.15 -5.89 29.40
N LYS A 14 4.03 -4.91 29.57
CA LYS A 14 4.30 -4.25 30.86
C LYS A 14 3.13 -3.36 31.28
N CYS A 15 2.54 -2.62 30.33
CA CYS A 15 1.34 -1.81 30.52
C CYS A 15 0.09 -2.66 30.89
N ILE A 16 -0.04 -3.87 30.31
CA ILE A 16 -1.10 -4.84 30.65
C ILE A 16 -0.87 -5.49 32.02
N ALA A 17 0.39 -5.78 32.40
CA ALA A 17 0.72 -6.44 33.66
C ALA A 17 0.65 -5.51 34.88
N GLU A 18 0.95 -4.21 34.72
CA GLU A 18 0.99 -3.23 35.82
C GLU A 18 -0.39 -2.64 36.19
N ASN A 19 -1.42 -2.84 35.36
CA ASN A 19 -2.75 -2.22 35.54
C ASN A 19 -3.91 -3.20 35.79
N MET A 20 -3.63 -4.50 36.00
CA MET A 20 -4.66 -5.53 36.17
C MET A 20 -5.20 -5.71 37.60
N ASP A 21 -4.67 -5.00 38.61
CA ASP A 21 -5.08 -5.17 40.01
C ASP A 21 -6.15 -4.17 40.50
N GLN A 22 -6.85 -3.45 39.60
CA GLN A 22 -7.99 -2.60 40.00
C GLN A 22 -9.34 -3.05 39.40
N PRO A 23 -10.38 -3.30 40.23
CA PRO A 23 -11.49 -4.18 39.83
C PRO A 23 -12.60 -3.52 38.98
N GLN A 24 -12.38 -2.35 38.38
CA GLN A 24 -13.46 -1.57 37.77
C GLN A 24 -13.26 -1.13 36.32
N PHE A 25 -12.20 -1.54 35.62
CA PHE A 25 -11.89 -1.05 34.26
C PHE A 25 -12.36 -1.94 33.10
N LEU A 26 -13.22 -2.93 33.36
CA LEU A 26 -13.77 -3.80 32.31
C LEU A 26 -15.05 -3.20 31.70
N SER A 27 -14.89 -2.28 30.75
CA SER A 27 -15.76 -2.28 29.58
C SER A 27 -14.89 -2.35 28.32
N ASN A 28 -15.10 -3.40 27.52
CA ASN A 28 -14.37 -3.69 26.29
C ASN A 28 -14.37 -2.53 25.26
N GLU A 29 -15.23 -1.53 25.47
CA GLU A 29 -15.36 -0.35 24.63
C GLU A 29 -14.27 0.70 24.90
N PHE A 30 -13.79 0.83 26.14
CA PHE A 30 -12.77 1.83 26.50
C PHE A 30 -11.36 1.45 26.02
N ILE A 31 -10.99 0.17 26.16
CA ILE A 31 -9.70 -0.37 25.69
C ILE A 31 -9.66 -0.41 24.15
N SER A 32 -10.78 -0.78 23.50
CA SER A 32 -10.88 -0.76 22.04
C SER A 32 -10.78 0.66 21.48
N ASN A 33 -11.44 1.64 22.11
CA ASN A 33 -11.36 3.03 21.64
C ASN A 33 -9.98 3.66 21.90
N LYS A 34 -9.29 3.35 23.01
CA LYS A 34 -7.91 3.83 23.21
C LYS A 34 -6.90 3.14 22.31
N LEU A 35 -7.01 1.84 22.05
CA LEU A 35 -6.13 1.15 21.08
C LEU A 35 -6.39 1.62 19.64
N LYS A 36 -7.64 1.89 19.27
CA LYS A 36 -7.96 2.55 17.99
C LYS A 36 -7.35 3.95 17.92
N GLN A 37 -7.38 4.72 19.00
CA GLN A 37 -6.69 6.02 19.08
C GLN A 37 -5.16 5.87 19.01
N TYR A 38 -4.61 4.77 19.53
CA TYR A 38 -3.18 4.42 19.52
C TYR A 38 -2.67 4.01 18.13
N PHE A 39 -3.51 3.38 17.31
CA PHE A 39 -3.18 3.01 15.92
C PHE A 39 -3.55 4.10 14.90
N ASN A 40 -4.44 5.04 15.24
CA ASN A 40 -4.95 6.06 14.31
C ASN A 40 -4.38 7.47 14.52
N SER A 41 -3.37 7.68 15.38
CA SER A 41 -2.79 9.02 15.56
C SER A 41 -1.45 9.18 14.84
N VAL A 42 -1.24 10.37 14.28
CA VAL A 42 -0.04 10.88 13.60
C VAL A 42 1.22 10.90 14.50
N HIS A 43 1.17 10.34 15.71
CA HIS A 43 2.20 10.42 16.76
C HIS A 43 2.91 9.08 17.07
N GLN A 44 2.95 8.14 16.12
CA GLN A 44 3.52 6.80 16.37
C GLN A 44 5.05 6.81 16.50
N THR A 45 5.72 7.73 15.80
CA THR A 45 7.17 7.95 15.87
C THR A 45 7.60 8.67 17.15
N ASP A 46 6.83 9.66 17.61
CA ASP A 46 7.05 10.37 18.88
C ASP A 46 7.13 9.41 20.08
N VAL A 47 6.19 8.47 20.18
CA VAL A 47 6.15 7.50 21.29
C VAL A 47 7.32 6.53 21.23
N PHE A 48 7.74 6.10 20.03
CA PHE A 48 8.88 5.20 19.89
C PHE A 48 10.21 5.88 20.23
N CYS A 49 10.42 7.09 19.72
CA CYS A 49 11.63 7.88 19.98
C CYS A 49 11.76 8.17 21.47
N ALA A 50 10.67 8.58 22.11
CA ALA A 50 10.61 8.78 23.55
C ALA A 50 11.04 7.53 24.33
N GLU A 51 10.58 6.34 23.94
CA GLU A 51 10.94 5.09 24.62
C GLU A 51 12.41 4.70 24.41
N ILE A 52 13.00 4.98 23.24
CA ILE A 52 14.47 4.84 23.04
C ILE A 52 15.23 5.79 23.97
N CYS A 53 14.72 7.00 24.16
CA CYS A 53 15.31 8.02 25.00
C CYS A 53 15.14 7.78 26.51
N HIS A 54 14.30 6.83 26.91
CA HIS A 54 14.24 6.33 28.28
C HIS A 54 15.21 5.16 28.55
N GLU A 55 15.83 4.58 27.52
CA GLU A 55 16.74 3.44 27.64
C GLU A 55 18.21 3.85 27.47
N GLN A 56 18.83 4.23 28.59
CA GLN A 56 20.20 4.77 28.63
C GLN A 56 21.23 3.86 27.93
N ALA A 57 21.08 2.53 28.01
CA ALA A 57 21.97 1.59 27.35
C ALA A 57 21.91 1.69 25.81
N LEU A 58 20.75 2.00 25.23
CA LEU A 58 20.59 2.19 23.78
C LEU A 58 21.15 3.55 23.35
N ILE A 59 20.91 4.58 24.15
CA ILE A 59 21.42 5.94 23.91
C ILE A 59 22.94 5.93 23.82
N GLU A 60 23.61 5.31 24.79
CA GLU A 60 25.07 5.24 24.85
C GLU A 60 25.65 4.34 23.76
N LYS A 61 25.02 3.18 23.49
CA LYS A 61 25.50 2.21 22.50
C LYS A 61 25.43 2.72 21.07
N TYR A 62 24.36 3.43 20.73
CA TYR A 62 24.07 3.86 19.35
C TYR A 62 24.23 5.36 19.14
N GLY A 63 24.59 6.12 20.18
CA GLY A 63 24.93 7.55 20.08
C GLY A 63 23.72 8.48 19.98
N PHE A 64 22.56 8.09 20.52
CA PHE A 64 21.31 8.86 20.38
C PHE A 64 21.18 10.06 21.33
N THR A 65 22.22 10.37 22.13
CA THR A 65 22.16 11.43 23.15
C THR A 65 21.72 12.78 22.57
N GLN A 66 22.15 13.10 21.35
CA GLN A 66 21.77 14.36 20.69
C GLN A 66 20.35 14.33 20.14
N CYS A 67 19.83 13.16 19.75
CA CYS A 67 18.44 13.02 19.31
C CYS A 67 17.48 13.11 20.48
N CYS A 68 17.80 12.46 21.59
CA CYS A 68 16.99 12.49 22.81
C CYS A 68 16.97 13.83 23.55
N ALA A 69 17.77 14.80 23.11
CA ALA A 69 17.74 16.18 23.60
C ALA A 69 16.85 17.10 22.73
N LYS A 70 16.31 16.58 21.62
CA LYS A 70 15.38 17.27 20.73
C LYS A 70 13.95 16.87 21.06
N GLU A 71 12.96 17.58 20.52
CA GLU A 71 11.54 17.28 20.69
C GLU A 71 10.80 17.32 19.34
N GLY A 72 9.76 16.51 19.21
CA GLY A 72 8.87 16.49 18.06
C GLY A 72 9.60 16.25 16.73
N ALA A 73 9.27 17.01 15.69
CA ALA A 73 9.80 16.79 14.34
C ALA A 73 11.34 16.81 14.26
N GLU A 74 12.02 17.60 15.09
CA GLU A 74 13.49 17.63 15.12
C GLU A 74 14.10 16.35 15.70
N GLU A 75 13.45 15.78 16.71
CA GLU A 75 13.83 14.50 17.32
C GLU A 75 13.68 13.37 16.30
N GLU A 76 12.53 13.32 15.63
CA GLU A 76 12.25 12.34 14.58
C GLU A 76 13.28 12.41 13.45
N GLU A 77 13.56 13.60 12.92
CA GLU A 77 14.55 13.81 11.87
C GLU A 77 15.95 13.35 12.29
N CYS A 78 16.33 13.61 13.55
CA CYS A 78 17.60 13.15 14.10
C CYS A 78 17.68 11.61 14.16
N PHE A 79 16.64 10.93 14.63
CA PHE A 79 16.60 9.46 14.64
C PHE A 79 16.62 8.89 13.22
N HIS A 80 15.93 9.51 12.28
CA HIS A 80 15.97 9.12 10.87
C HIS A 80 17.39 9.22 10.27
N ALA A 81 18.15 10.25 10.63
CA ALA A 81 19.52 10.43 10.17
C ALA A 81 20.48 9.34 10.66
N HIS A 82 20.16 8.63 11.75
CA HIS A 82 20.96 7.51 12.26
C HIS A 82 20.71 6.18 11.52
N LYS A 83 19.77 6.13 10.55
CA LYS A 83 19.48 4.92 9.77
C LYS A 83 20.69 4.54 8.90
N ASN A 84 21.50 3.59 9.36
CA ASN A 84 22.63 3.08 8.59
C ASN A 84 22.17 2.09 7.50
N GLY A 85 22.27 2.53 6.23
CA GLY A 85 21.93 1.76 5.05
C GLY A 85 23.12 1.15 4.30
N SER A 86 24.35 1.36 4.78
CA SER A 86 25.54 0.88 4.06
C SER A 86 25.64 -0.65 4.04
N GLU A 87 26.08 -1.19 2.90
CA GLU A 87 26.37 -2.62 2.74
C GLU A 87 27.41 -3.05 3.79
N GLY A 88 27.12 -4.14 4.52
CA GLY A 88 27.98 -4.66 5.60
C GLY A 88 27.76 -4.05 6.99
N ALA A 89 26.84 -3.10 7.16
CA ALA A 89 26.49 -2.56 8.49
C ALA A 89 25.80 -3.59 9.41
N VAL A 90 25.20 -4.64 8.83
CA VAL A 90 24.68 -5.80 9.55
C VAL A 90 25.64 -6.97 9.29
N PRO A 91 26.14 -7.66 10.33
CA PRO A 91 26.93 -8.87 10.15
C PRO A 91 26.19 -9.86 9.24
N PRO A 92 26.89 -10.59 8.36
CA PRO A 92 26.28 -11.70 7.63
C PRO A 92 25.55 -12.63 8.61
N ILE A 93 24.37 -13.11 8.21
CA ILE A 93 23.67 -14.12 9.00
C ILE A 93 24.59 -15.33 9.11
N ASP A 94 25.02 -15.65 10.33
CA ASP A 94 25.82 -16.83 10.61
C ASP A 94 24.89 -18.06 10.59
N PRO A 95 25.06 -19.00 9.64
CA PRO A 95 24.21 -20.18 9.55
C PRO A 95 24.45 -21.09 10.75
N GLN A 96 23.61 -20.92 11.78
CA GLN A 96 23.59 -21.79 12.95
C GLN A 96 22.92 -23.13 12.61
N PRO A 97 23.35 -24.26 13.22
CA PRO A 97 22.67 -25.54 13.03
C PRO A 97 21.20 -25.44 13.44
N HIS A 98 20.31 -26.06 12.67
CA HIS A 98 18.87 -25.98 12.92
C HIS A 98 18.49 -26.40 14.34
N GLU A 99 19.17 -27.39 14.93
CA GLU A 99 18.92 -27.85 16.29
C GLU A 99 19.13 -26.76 17.34
N VAL A 100 20.13 -25.88 17.11
CA VAL A 100 20.45 -24.75 17.98
C VAL A 100 19.36 -23.68 17.83
N LEU A 101 18.98 -23.33 16.60
CA LEU A 101 17.93 -22.34 16.32
C LEU A 101 16.55 -22.78 16.84
N CYS A 102 16.17 -24.05 16.62
CA CYS A 102 14.92 -24.61 17.12
C CYS A 102 14.90 -24.60 18.67
N LYS A 103 16.02 -24.96 19.31
CA LYS A 103 16.14 -24.94 20.76
C LYS A 103 16.04 -23.51 21.31
N GLU A 104 16.75 -22.55 20.72
CA GLU A 104 16.68 -21.14 21.10
C GLU A 104 15.28 -20.55 20.93
N PHE A 105 14.56 -20.91 19.86
CA PHE A 105 13.16 -20.49 19.67
C PHE A 105 12.22 -21.06 20.75
N HIS A 106 12.37 -22.34 21.10
CA HIS A 106 11.57 -22.97 22.15
C HIS A 106 11.88 -22.43 23.54
N ASP A 107 13.16 -22.26 23.86
CA ASP A 107 13.65 -21.75 25.14
C ASP A 107 13.38 -20.25 25.28
N ASN A 108 13.29 -19.53 24.16
CA ASN A 108 13.00 -18.12 24.09
C ASN A 108 12.00 -17.81 22.96
N LYS A 109 10.70 -17.93 23.26
CA LYS A 109 9.60 -17.48 22.37
C LYS A 109 9.73 -16.02 21.91
N ASN A 110 10.62 -15.27 22.57
CA ASN A 110 11.00 -13.91 22.27
C ASN A 110 12.36 -13.75 21.52
N TYR A 111 12.83 -14.74 20.73
CA TYR A 111 14.05 -14.60 19.89
C TYR A 111 13.85 -13.87 18.54
N ALA A 112 14.61 -12.79 18.29
CA ALA A 112 14.31 -11.67 17.35
C ALA A 112 15.17 -11.58 16.10
N SER A 113 15.89 -12.65 15.79
CA SER A 113 16.35 -12.81 14.43
C SER A 113 15.15 -13.18 13.55
N VAL A 114 15.32 -12.99 12.25
CA VAL A 114 14.43 -13.41 11.16
C VAL A 114 13.81 -14.81 11.40
N SER A 115 14.45 -15.65 12.22
CA SER A 115 14.04 -16.93 12.83
C SER A 115 12.62 -17.08 13.40
N LEU A 116 11.86 -16.01 13.68
CA LEU A 116 10.50 -16.12 14.24
C LEU A 116 9.50 -16.80 13.30
N GLU A 117 9.73 -16.70 11.99
CA GLU A 117 8.91 -17.38 10.99
C GLU A 117 9.40 -18.81 10.69
N TYR A 118 10.61 -19.17 11.15
CA TYR A 118 11.31 -20.42 10.80
C TYR A 118 10.89 -21.64 11.63
N CYS A 119 10.02 -21.45 12.63
CA CYS A 119 9.63 -22.47 13.60
C CYS A 119 8.13 -22.39 13.93
N HIS A 120 7.25 -22.51 12.91
CA HIS A 120 5.80 -22.59 13.15
C HIS A 120 5.34 -23.89 13.83
N SER A 121 6.25 -24.85 14.04
CA SER A 121 5.90 -26.14 14.64
C SER A 121 6.00 -26.10 16.17
N PRO A 122 4.93 -26.44 16.91
CA PRO A 122 4.95 -26.46 18.37
C PRO A 122 5.78 -27.61 18.96
N ASN A 123 6.37 -28.49 18.13
CA ASN A 123 7.10 -29.67 18.55
C ASN A 123 8.56 -29.64 18.07
N LEU A 124 9.51 -29.79 19.00
CA LEU A 124 10.94 -29.86 18.70
C LEU A 124 11.28 -31.02 17.75
N SER A 125 10.50 -32.12 17.79
CA SER A 125 10.67 -33.30 16.94
C SER A 125 10.29 -33.09 15.47
N THR A 126 9.53 -32.05 15.14
CA THR A 126 9.09 -31.71 13.77
C THR A 126 9.86 -30.54 13.18
N CYS A 127 10.72 -29.88 13.97
CA CYS A 127 11.68 -28.88 13.53
C CYS A 127 12.92 -29.59 12.96
N ASN A 128 12.85 -30.06 11.72
CA ASN A 128 13.96 -30.74 11.04
C ASN A 128 14.68 -29.80 10.05
N ASN A 129 15.91 -30.18 9.65
CA ASN A 129 16.71 -29.48 8.64
C ASN A 129 15.92 -29.13 7.37
N ASN A 130 15.01 -30.01 6.93
CA ASN A 130 14.20 -29.78 5.74
C ASN A 130 13.23 -28.60 5.92
N SER A 131 12.68 -28.40 7.13
CA SER A 131 11.82 -27.24 7.43
C SER A 131 12.60 -25.92 7.37
N PHE A 132 13.83 -25.89 7.91
CA PHE A 132 14.66 -24.69 7.91
C PHE A 132 15.07 -24.26 6.49
N ILE A 133 15.56 -25.21 5.68
CA ILE A 133 15.92 -24.99 4.28
C ILE A 133 14.69 -24.52 3.48
N PHE A 134 13.54 -25.17 3.69
CA PHE A 134 12.28 -24.80 3.04
C PHE A 134 11.87 -23.33 3.33
N GLN A 135 12.11 -22.82 4.55
CA GLN A 135 11.74 -21.45 4.92
C GLN A 135 12.74 -20.40 4.40
N GLU A 136 14.04 -20.72 4.33
CA GLU A 136 15.02 -19.85 3.66
C GLU A 136 14.71 -19.73 2.15
N GLU A 137 14.34 -20.83 1.50
CA GLU A 137 13.91 -20.84 0.11
C GLU A 137 12.63 -20.00 -0.09
N MET A 138 11.66 -20.09 0.83
CA MET A 138 10.43 -19.28 0.79
C MET A 138 10.72 -17.78 0.97
N LEU A 139 11.62 -17.40 1.88
CA LEU A 139 12.01 -15.99 2.05
C LEU A 139 12.74 -15.46 0.81
N LYS A 140 13.70 -16.23 0.27
CA LYS A 140 14.40 -15.86 -0.97
C LYS A 140 13.43 -15.70 -2.13
N LYS A 141 12.45 -16.60 -2.23
CA LYS A 141 11.39 -16.53 -3.23
C LYS A 141 10.55 -15.27 -3.06
N HIS A 142 10.08 -14.96 -1.85
CA HIS A 142 9.28 -13.77 -1.57
C HIS A 142 10.03 -12.47 -1.90
N VAL A 143 11.30 -12.37 -1.50
CA VAL A 143 12.17 -11.23 -1.84
C VAL A 143 12.35 -11.09 -3.35
N ALA A 144 12.55 -12.20 -4.06
CA ALA A 144 12.71 -12.19 -5.51
C ALA A 144 11.42 -11.77 -6.23
N GLU A 145 10.26 -12.29 -5.81
CA GLU A 145 8.95 -11.94 -6.36
C GLU A 145 8.62 -10.45 -6.15
N ASN A 146 8.87 -9.91 -4.94
CA ASN A 146 8.64 -8.49 -4.68
C ASN A 146 9.61 -7.60 -5.47
N LEU A 147 10.87 -8.01 -5.60
CA LEU A 147 11.85 -7.30 -6.42
C LEU A 147 11.42 -7.29 -7.89
N GLU A 148 10.90 -8.40 -8.42
CA GLU A 148 10.37 -8.48 -9.78
C GLU A 148 9.18 -7.54 -9.99
N VAL A 149 8.23 -7.51 -9.05
CA VAL A 149 7.09 -6.59 -9.07
C VAL A 149 7.56 -5.13 -9.08
N VAL A 150 8.52 -4.78 -8.22
CA VAL A 150 9.08 -3.42 -8.15
C VAL A 150 9.80 -3.06 -9.46
N LYS A 151 10.62 -3.96 -10.01
CA LYS A 151 11.30 -3.75 -11.30
C LYS A 151 10.31 -3.53 -12.43
N LYS A 152 9.31 -4.41 -12.56
CA LYS A 152 8.27 -4.30 -13.59
C LYS A 152 7.51 -2.97 -13.53
N ASN A 153 7.15 -2.53 -12.33
CA ASN A 153 6.45 -1.24 -12.14
C ASN A 153 7.36 -0.05 -12.43
N CYS A 154 8.62 -0.09 -12.02
CA CYS A 154 9.58 0.97 -12.34
C CYS A 154 9.88 1.04 -13.85
N ASP A 155 9.99 -0.10 -14.54
CA ASP A 155 10.16 -0.12 -15.99
C ASP A 155 8.93 0.44 -16.71
N ALA A 156 7.72 0.11 -16.24
CA ALA A 156 6.49 0.67 -16.76
C ALA A 156 6.42 2.19 -16.53
N HIS A 157 6.72 2.65 -15.32
CA HIS A 157 6.75 4.08 -14.97
C HIS A 157 7.77 4.85 -15.81
N SER A 158 8.99 4.32 -15.97
CA SER A 158 10.03 4.96 -16.79
C SER A 158 9.65 5.07 -18.27
N LYS A 159 8.90 4.10 -18.81
CA LYS A 159 8.48 4.09 -20.22
C LYS A 159 7.25 4.98 -20.47
N LEU A 160 6.30 4.96 -19.54
CA LEU A 160 4.99 5.59 -19.69
C LEU A 160 4.94 7.02 -19.14
N GLY A 161 5.78 7.33 -18.16
CA GLY A 161 5.67 8.54 -17.34
C GLY A 161 4.48 8.51 -16.39
N ASP A 162 4.41 9.51 -15.50
CA ASP A 162 3.46 9.58 -14.38
C ASP A 162 2.00 9.37 -14.79
N TYR A 163 1.53 10.12 -15.78
CA TYR A 163 0.13 10.12 -16.18
C TYR A 163 -0.34 8.76 -16.70
N PHE A 164 0.40 8.16 -17.65
CA PHE A 164 0.00 6.88 -18.24
C PHE A 164 0.27 5.70 -17.30
N PHE A 165 1.30 5.79 -16.45
CA PHE A 165 1.50 4.83 -15.37
C PHE A 165 0.34 4.86 -14.36
N GLN A 166 -0.11 6.05 -13.97
CA GLN A 166 -1.29 6.21 -13.13
C GLN A 166 -2.55 5.64 -13.80
N ASN A 167 -2.75 5.82 -15.10
CA ASN A 167 -3.90 5.24 -15.81
C ASN A 167 -3.92 3.72 -15.73
N GLY A 168 -2.77 3.06 -15.85
CA GLY A 168 -2.66 1.61 -15.63
C GLY A 168 -3.07 1.20 -14.22
N LEU A 169 -2.63 1.96 -13.21
CA LEU A 169 -3.03 1.74 -11.81
C LEU A 169 -4.53 2.00 -11.60
N LEU A 170 -5.09 3.06 -12.18
CA LEU A 170 -6.53 3.35 -12.12
C LEU A 170 -7.33 2.20 -12.70
N THR A 171 -6.90 1.63 -13.82
CA THR A 171 -7.58 0.49 -14.41
C THR A 171 -7.69 -0.67 -13.41
N VAL A 172 -6.56 -1.04 -12.82
CA VAL A 172 -6.46 -2.17 -11.89
C VAL A 172 -7.18 -1.90 -10.56
N TYR A 173 -7.01 -0.73 -9.96
CA TYR A 173 -7.60 -0.41 -8.66
C TYR A 173 -9.10 -0.11 -8.74
N THR A 174 -9.59 0.42 -9.87
CA THR A 174 -11.04 0.55 -10.09
C THR A 174 -11.70 -0.82 -10.18
N MET A 175 -11.05 -1.81 -10.78
CA MET A 175 -11.56 -3.19 -10.80
C MET A 175 -11.60 -3.81 -9.39
N LYS A 176 -10.54 -3.61 -8.59
CA LYS A 176 -10.41 -4.18 -7.23
C LYS A 176 -11.36 -3.55 -6.21
N ALA A 177 -11.64 -2.25 -6.36
CA ALA A 177 -12.43 -1.46 -5.42
C ALA A 177 -13.35 -0.46 -6.14
N PRO A 178 -14.30 -0.94 -6.97
CA PRO A 178 -15.18 -0.07 -7.76
C PRO A 178 -16.14 0.78 -6.91
N GLN A 179 -16.26 0.48 -5.61
CA GLN A 179 -17.03 1.25 -4.64
C GLN A 179 -16.38 2.58 -4.26
N LEU A 180 -15.06 2.73 -4.39
CA LEU A 180 -14.37 3.97 -4.10
C LEU A 180 -14.77 5.07 -5.07
N GLU A 181 -14.96 6.28 -4.59
CA GLU A 181 -15.23 7.45 -5.42
C GLU A 181 -14.05 7.78 -6.35
N ALA A 182 -14.34 8.48 -7.45
CA ALA A 182 -13.33 8.78 -8.46
C ALA A 182 -12.14 9.55 -7.88
N GLU A 183 -12.38 10.53 -7.00
CA GLU A 183 -11.29 11.30 -6.39
C GLU A 183 -10.45 10.47 -5.42
N GLU A 184 -11.04 9.47 -4.75
CA GLU A 184 -10.30 8.54 -3.88
C GLU A 184 -9.38 7.65 -4.71
N LEU A 185 -9.89 7.06 -5.80
CA LEU A 185 -9.09 6.27 -6.74
C LEU A 185 -7.95 7.10 -7.35
N LEU A 186 -8.21 8.35 -7.74
CA LEU A 186 -7.19 9.29 -8.21
C LEU A 186 -6.13 9.55 -7.13
N MET A 187 -6.57 9.84 -5.90
CA MET A 187 -5.68 10.11 -4.77
C MET A 187 -4.75 8.93 -4.48
N TYR A 188 -5.29 7.71 -4.36
CA TYR A 188 -4.51 6.51 -4.05
C TYR A 188 -3.53 6.15 -5.18
N THR A 189 -3.98 6.23 -6.44
CA THR A 189 -3.12 5.93 -7.60
C THR A 189 -2.02 6.98 -7.80
N ARG A 190 -2.28 8.27 -7.55
CA ARG A 190 -1.23 9.30 -7.42
C ARG A 190 -0.24 8.97 -6.30
N GLY A 191 -0.71 8.38 -5.21
CA GLY A 191 0.12 7.85 -4.13
C GLY A 191 1.19 6.89 -4.65
N PHE A 192 0.78 5.87 -5.40
CA PHE A 192 1.72 4.91 -6.01
C PHE A 192 2.67 5.55 -7.03
N VAL A 193 2.22 6.54 -7.81
CA VAL A 193 3.09 7.30 -8.71
C VAL A 193 4.17 8.07 -7.93
N ARG A 194 3.81 8.68 -6.79
CA ARG A 194 4.80 9.31 -5.89
C ARG A 194 5.80 8.30 -5.35
N VAL A 195 5.38 7.06 -5.05
CA VAL A 195 6.30 5.98 -4.67
C VAL A 195 7.27 5.67 -5.81
N ALA A 196 6.78 5.52 -7.04
CA ALA A 196 7.61 5.25 -8.20
C ALA A 196 8.66 6.37 -8.41
N ASN A 197 8.23 7.63 -8.40
CA ASN A 197 9.11 8.80 -8.51
C ASN A 197 10.19 8.84 -7.42
N LYS A 198 9.84 8.47 -6.18
CA LYS A 198 10.77 8.46 -5.05
C LYS A 198 11.76 7.30 -5.11
N CYS A 199 11.33 6.12 -5.54
CA CYS A 199 12.08 4.87 -5.32
C CYS A 199 12.75 4.31 -6.58
N CYS A 200 12.21 4.55 -7.78
CA CYS A 200 12.65 3.83 -8.99
C CYS A 200 14.07 4.21 -9.47
N ASN A 201 14.58 5.38 -9.07
CA ASN A 201 15.92 5.86 -9.42
C ASN A 201 17.02 5.39 -8.44
N LEU A 202 16.65 4.63 -7.40
CA LEU A 202 17.62 4.05 -6.46
C LEU A 202 18.25 2.77 -7.04
N ASP A 203 19.41 2.37 -6.49
CA ASP A 203 20.00 1.05 -6.76
C ASP A 203 19.09 -0.09 -6.27
N GLU A 204 19.32 -1.32 -6.74
CA GLU A 204 18.41 -2.45 -6.48
C GLU A 204 18.19 -2.74 -4.99
N GLY A 205 19.24 -2.61 -4.17
CA GLY A 205 19.16 -2.87 -2.72
C GLY A 205 18.31 -1.83 -1.98
N HIS A 206 18.40 -0.56 -2.37
CA HIS A 206 17.60 0.51 -1.78
C HIS A 206 16.20 0.63 -2.39
N LYS A 207 16.04 0.27 -3.67
CA LYS A 207 14.79 0.35 -4.42
C LYS A 207 13.69 -0.51 -3.82
N LEU A 208 13.98 -1.79 -3.53
CA LEU A 208 12.99 -2.70 -2.94
C LEU A 208 12.51 -2.19 -1.58
N LYS A 209 13.44 -1.83 -0.71
CA LYS A 209 13.13 -1.30 0.61
C LYS A 209 12.31 -0.01 0.54
N CYS A 210 12.70 0.93 -0.32
CA CYS A 210 11.96 2.18 -0.51
C CYS A 210 10.53 1.88 -0.99
N ALA A 211 10.38 0.99 -1.97
CA ALA A 211 9.08 0.63 -2.49
C ALA A 211 8.20 -0.02 -1.41
N GLU A 212 8.68 -1.03 -0.69
CA GLU A 212 7.92 -1.71 0.37
C GLU A 212 7.47 -0.74 1.48
N GLU A 213 8.39 0.09 2.00
CA GLU A 213 8.08 1.06 3.05
C GLU A 213 7.00 2.06 2.60
N ASN A 214 7.05 2.56 1.35
CA ASN A 214 6.14 3.61 0.88
C ASN A 214 4.84 3.05 0.26
N MET A 215 4.86 1.85 -0.35
CA MET A 215 3.65 1.18 -0.85
C MET A 215 2.73 0.78 0.31
N GLY A 216 3.30 0.29 1.41
CA GLY A 216 2.55 -0.06 2.62
C GLY A 216 1.77 1.12 3.20
N LEU A 217 2.32 2.34 3.13
CA LEU A 217 1.61 3.56 3.55
C LEU A 217 0.39 3.86 2.66
N VAL A 218 0.51 3.72 1.34
CA VAL A 218 -0.61 3.95 0.41
C VAL A 218 -1.70 2.89 0.64
N LEU A 219 -1.33 1.62 0.73
CA LEU A 219 -2.28 0.53 1.01
C LEU A 219 -2.92 0.67 2.39
N GLY A 220 -2.16 1.07 3.40
CA GLY A 220 -2.65 1.37 4.74
C GLY A 220 -3.70 2.50 4.73
N SER A 221 -3.50 3.54 3.91
CA SER A 221 -4.48 4.61 3.76
C SER A 221 -5.81 4.15 3.12
N ILE A 222 -5.78 3.15 2.23
CA ILE A 222 -6.99 2.50 1.71
C ILE A 222 -7.68 1.73 2.83
N CYS A 223 -6.93 1.06 3.70
CA CYS A 223 -7.48 0.33 4.84
C CYS A 223 -8.08 1.25 5.91
N LEU A 224 -7.49 2.42 6.15
CA LEU A 224 -8.11 3.44 7.00
C LEU A 224 -9.47 3.86 6.44
N GLN A 225 -9.54 4.13 5.13
CA GLN A 225 -10.80 4.46 4.47
C GLN A 225 -11.82 3.31 4.56
N HIS A 226 -11.37 2.06 4.42
CA HIS A 226 -12.22 0.89 4.57
C HIS A 226 -12.87 0.78 5.97
N ASN A 227 -12.15 1.19 7.02
CA ASN A 227 -12.64 1.14 8.38
C ASN A 227 -13.75 2.16 8.64
N ASP A 228 -13.66 3.32 8.00
CA ASP A 228 -14.68 4.38 8.11
C ASP A 228 -15.87 4.08 7.19
N TYR A 229 -15.58 3.62 5.97
CA TYR A 229 -16.56 3.30 4.93
C TYR A 229 -16.23 1.95 4.32
N ASN A 230 -17.07 0.95 4.56
CA ASN A 230 -16.84 -0.40 4.04
C ASN A 230 -16.78 -0.40 2.50
N ILE A 231 -15.57 -0.52 1.95
CA ILE A 231 -15.33 -0.57 0.50
C ILE A 231 -15.89 -1.86 -0.10
N ASN A 232 -15.29 -3.01 0.23
CA ASN A 232 -15.81 -4.34 -0.10
C ASN A 232 -15.15 -5.42 0.77
N LYS A 233 -15.69 -6.64 0.72
CA LYS A 233 -15.22 -7.77 1.56
C LYS A 233 -13.79 -8.22 1.23
N GLN A 234 -13.36 -8.11 -0.03
CA GLN A 234 -12.02 -8.53 -0.43
C GLN A 234 -10.95 -7.57 0.12
N VAL A 235 -11.19 -6.26 0.02
CA VAL A 235 -10.36 -5.23 0.65
C VAL A 235 -10.35 -5.41 2.16
N GLY A 236 -11.51 -5.63 2.78
CA GLY A 236 -11.61 -5.89 4.22
C GLY A 236 -10.75 -7.07 4.67
N LYS A 237 -10.76 -8.19 3.94
CA LYS A 237 -9.89 -9.34 4.23
C LYS A 237 -8.41 -8.95 4.21
N CYS A 238 -7.95 -8.21 3.21
CA CYS A 238 -6.57 -7.73 3.14
C CYS A 238 -6.22 -6.79 4.31
N CYS A 239 -7.12 -5.88 4.66
CA CYS A 239 -6.90 -4.91 5.73
C CYS A 239 -6.93 -5.50 7.15
N THR A 240 -7.58 -6.66 7.32
CA THR A 240 -7.56 -7.41 8.59
C THR A 240 -6.44 -8.44 8.68
N GLY A 241 -5.72 -8.66 7.58
CA GLY A 241 -4.59 -9.59 7.52
C GLY A 241 -3.30 -9.02 8.13
N PRO A 242 -2.21 -9.80 8.14
CA PRO A 242 -0.89 -9.30 8.51
C PRO A 242 -0.46 -8.15 7.61
N TYR A 243 0.15 -7.13 8.21
CA TYR A 243 0.60 -5.94 7.47
C TYR A 243 1.68 -6.30 6.42
N ASP A 244 2.55 -7.27 6.72
CA ASP A 244 3.63 -7.69 5.83
C ASP A 244 3.10 -8.37 4.54
N ASP A 245 1.88 -8.92 4.59
CA ASP A 245 1.20 -9.55 3.45
C ASP A 245 0.35 -8.56 2.65
N LEU A 246 0.22 -7.31 3.09
CA LEU A 246 -0.76 -6.35 2.56
C LEU A 246 -0.57 -6.13 1.06
N ARG A 247 0.68 -5.94 0.61
CA ARG A 247 1.03 -5.77 -0.81
C ARG A 247 0.71 -7.01 -1.63
N GLU A 248 0.94 -8.20 -1.09
CA GLU A 248 0.61 -9.47 -1.76
C GLU A 248 -0.90 -9.64 -1.90
N CYS A 249 -1.62 -9.42 -0.80
CA CYS A 249 -3.07 -9.57 -0.75
C CYS A 249 -3.74 -8.61 -1.74
N PHE A 250 -3.40 -7.31 -1.69
CA PHE A 250 -3.92 -6.33 -2.65
C PHE A 250 -3.52 -6.67 -4.10
N GLY A 251 -2.29 -7.15 -4.31
CA GLY A 251 -1.81 -7.63 -5.61
C GLY A 251 -2.70 -8.73 -6.19
N GLY A 252 -3.12 -9.68 -5.36
CA GLY A 252 -3.97 -10.82 -5.72
C GLY A 252 -5.46 -10.54 -5.90
N LEU A 253 -5.94 -9.34 -5.55
CA LEU A 253 -7.37 -9.01 -5.69
C LEU A 253 -7.84 -9.03 -7.16
N GLY A 254 -9.00 -9.62 -7.41
CA GLY A 254 -9.67 -9.55 -8.70
C GLY A 254 -10.73 -8.45 -8.75
N VAL A 255 -11.59 -8.51 -9.77
CA VAL A 255 -12.85 -7.74 -9.80
C VAL A 255 -13.69 -8.11 -8.58
N ASP A 256 -14.35 -7.14 -7.96
CA ASP A 256 -15.26 -7.44 -6.85
C ASP A 256 -16.49 -8.25 -7.30
N PRO A 257 -16.67 -9.51 -6.85
CA PRO A 257 -17.77 -10.36 -7.29
C PRO A 257 -19.14 -9.87 -6.78
N GLU A 258 -19.16 -9.06 -5.72
CA GLU A 258 -20.40 -8.49 -5.16
C GLU A 258 -20.72 -7.11 -5.73
N TYR A 259 -19.87 -6.58 -6.62
CA TYR A 259 -20.11 -5.28 -7.23
C TYR A 259 -21.19 -5.37 -8.29
N HIS A 260 -22.28 -4.63 -8.06
CA HIS A 260 -23.35 -4.45 -9.01
C HIS A 260 -23.13 -3.17 -9.80
N ALA A 261 -22.63 -3.31 -11.03
CA ALA A 261 -22.41 -2.18 -11.91
C ALA A 261 -23.71 -1.36 -12.08
N PRO A 262 -23.64 -0.02 -12.00
CA PRO A 262 -24.79 0.83 -12.20
C PRO A 262 -25.35 0.64 -13.61
N ALA A 263 -26.65 0.93 -13.77
CA ALA A 263 -27.22 1.03 -15.11
C ALA A 263 -26.44 2.09 -15.91
N PHE A 264 -26.26 1.83 -17.21
CA PHE A 264 -25.59 2.76 -18.09
C PHE A 264 -26.28 4.14 -18.01
N ASN A 265 -25.49 5.17 -17.75
CA ASN A 265 -25.91 6.55 -17.74
C ASN A 265 -24.94 7.38 -18.59
N ALA A 266 -25.45 7.96 -19.68
CA ALA A 266 -24.65 8.76 -20.62
C ALA A 266 -23.99 9.97 -19.94
N ASP A 267 -24.60 10.53 -18.90
CA ASP A 267 -24.08 11.69 -18.18
C ASP A 267 -22.75 11.38 -17.47
N LEU A 268 -22.50 10.11 -17.08
CA LEU A 268 -21.23 9.69 -16.48
C LEU A 268 -20.05 9.73 -17.47
N PHE A 269 -20.36 9.81 -18.77
CA PHE A 269 -19.36 9.84 -19.85
C PHE A 269 -19.29 11.21 -20.51
N HIS A 270 -20.04 12.20 -20.01
CA HIS A 270 -20.05 13.55 -20.55
C HIS A 270 -18.67 14.21 -20.40
N LEU A 271 -18.08 14.58 -21.53
CA LEU A 271 -16.94 15.49 -21.60
C LEU A 271 -17.47 16.83 -22.10
N ASP A 272 -17.19 17.89 -21.36
CA ASP A 272 -17.59 19.25 -21.75
C ASP A 272 -16.52 19.92 -22.63
N GLU A 273 -16.91 21.03 -23.27
CA GLU A 273 -16.00 21.86 -24.08
C GLU A 273 -14.80 22.43 -23.31
N GLY A 274 -14.87 22.44 -21.98
CA GLY A 274 -13.78 22.86 -21.11
C GLY A 274 -12.52 22.05 -21.37
N ILE A 275 -12.62 20.76 -21.71
CA ILE A 275 -11.47 19.88 -21.99
C ILE A 275 -10.54 20.41 -23.10
N CYS A 276 -11.04 21.28 -23.98
CA CYS A 276 -10.26 21.91 -25.05
C CYS A 276 -9.38 23.07 -24.56
N THR A 277 -9.72 23.67 -23.42
CA THR A 277 -9.10 24.90 -22.91
C THR A 277 -8.59 24.80 -21.47
N ASP A 278 -8.98 23.74 -20.76
CA ASP A 278 -8.58 23.47 -19.38
C ASP A 278 -7.05 23.37 -19.25
N ALA A 279 -6.56 23.70 -18.06
CA ALA A 279 -5.17 23.41 -17.72
C ALA A 279 -4.88 21.91 -17.89
N PRO A 280 -3.65 21.51 -18.29
CA PRO A 280 -3.32 20.12 -18.60
C PRO A 280 -3.71 19.12 -17.49
N GLU A 281 -3.53 19.49 -16.21
CA GLU A 281 -3.87 18.64 -15.07
C GLU A 281 -5.38 18.41 -14.91
N GLU A 282 -6.20 19.44 -15.14
CA GLU A 282 -7.67 19.31 -15.06
C GLU A 282 -8.22 18.51 -16.25
N ALA A 283 -7.67 18.73 -17.46
CA ALA A 283 -8.00 17.92 -18.62
C ALA A 283 -7.62 16.44 -18.41
N GLN A 284 -6.47 16.17 -17.78
CA GLN A 284 -6.05 14.83 -17.40
C GLN A 284 -7.00 14.20 -16.37
N ARG A 285 -7.41 14.96 -15.35
CA ARG A 285 -8.37 14.52 -14.32
C ARG A 285 -9.74 14.16 -14.92
N LYS A 286 -10.25 14.96 -15.87
CA LYS A 286 -11.49 14.65 -16.61
C LYS A 286 -11.37 13.33 -17.40
N LYS A 287 -10.25 13.13 -18.10
CA LYS A 287 -9.97 11.89 -18.85
C LYS A 287 -9.85 10.65 -17.94
N GLN A 288 -9.21 10.80 -16.79
CA GLN A 288 -9.09 9.71 -15.81
C GLN A 288 -10.42 9.39 -15.13
N THR A 289 -11.26 10.40 -14.86
CA THR A 289 -12.62 10.21 -14.33
C THR A 289 -13.47 9.42 -15.32
N LEU A 290 -13.37 9.75 -16.61
CA LEU A 290 -14.01 8.98 -17.67
C LEU A 290 -13.55 7.51 -17.70
N LEU A 291 -12.24 7.27 -17.60
CA LEU A 291 -11.67 5.91 -17.52
C LEU A 291 -12.24 5.12 -16.33
N ILE A 292 -12.29 5.74 -15.15
CA ILE A 292 -12.89 5.12 -13.95
C ILE A 292 -14.35 4.76 -14.22
N ASN A 293 -15.14 5.66 -14.80
CA ASN A 293 -16.56 5.44 -15.07
C ASN A 293 -16.79 4.32 -16.09
N MET A 294 -15.93 4.18 -17.10
CA MET A 294 -15.98 3.05 -18.05
C MET A 294 -15.84 1.71 -17.34
N ILE A 295 -14.86 1.59 -16.45
CA ILE A 295 -14.57 0.35 -15.73
C ILE A 295 -15.64 0.06 -14.68
N LYS A 296 -16.11 1.09 -13.96
CA LYS A 296 -17.23 0.94 -13.02
C LYS A 296 -18.53 0.50 -13.70
N THR A 297 -18.77 0.94 -14.93
CA THR A 297 -19.97 0.55 -15.70
C THR A 297 -19.83 -0.85 -16.29
N LYS A 298 -18.61 -1.24 -16.67
CA LYS A 298 -18.31 -2.56 -17.23
C LYS A 298 -17.07 -3.17 -16.57
N PRO A 299 -17.19 -3.76 -15.37
CA PRO A 299 -16.05 -4.31 -14.62
C PRO A 299 -15.35 -5.47 -15.32
N ASP A 300 -16.06 -6.16 -16.21
CA ASP A 300 -15.59 -7.25 -17.05
C ASP A 300 -15.14 -6.78 -18.45
N ILE A 301 -14.88 -5.47 -18.62
CA ILE A 301 -14.38 -4.91 -19.88
C ILE A 301 -13.04 -5.56 -20.25
N SER A 302 -12.94 -6.07 -21.48
CA SER A 302 -11.67 -6.61 -21.96
C SER A 302 -10.68 -5.49 -22.25
N GLU A 303 -9.38 -5.80 -22.23
CA GLU A 303 -8.33 -4.84 -22.60
C GLU A 303 -8.58 -4.24 -23.99
N GLU A 304 -8.96 -5.07 -24.97
CA GLU A 304 -9.28 -4.62 -26.33
C GLU A 304 -10.46 -3.65 -26.37
N GLN A 305 -11.53 -3.94 -25.62
CA GLN A 305 -12.70 -3.05 -25.54
C GLN A 305 -12.34 -1.73 -24.85
N LEU A 306 -11.55 -1.78 -23.79
CA LEU A 306 -11.12 -0.59 -23.06
C LEU A 306 -10.22 0.29 -23.94
N VAL A 307 -9.25 -0.31 -24.65
CA VAL A 307 -8.38 0.41 -25.59
C VAL A 307 -9.20 1.03 -26.73
N SER A 308 -10.13 0.28 -27.32
CA SER A 308 -11.02 0.81 -28.36
C SER A 308 -11.84 2.00 -27.84
N ALA A 309 -12.42 1.90 -26.65
CA ALA A 309 -13.16 2.99 -26.03
C ALA A 309 -12.28 4.22 -25.81
N ILE A 310 -11.07 4.05 -25.29
CA ILE A 310 -10.12 5.16 -25.09
C ILE A 310 -9.80 5.85 -26.42
N VAL A 311 -9.58 5.09 -27.50
CA VAL A 311 -9.30 5.65 -28.84
C VAL A 311 -10.51 6.42 -29.37
N ASP A 312 -11.73 5.89 -29.23
CA ASP A 312 -12.95 6.56 -29.67
C ASP A 312 -13.14 7.91 -28.95
N PHE A 313 -12.96 7.93 -27.63
CA PHE A 313 -13.07 9.17 -26.84
C PHE A 313 -11.92 10.16 -27.12
N GLN A 314 -10.71 9.68 -27.41
CA GLN A 314 -9.61 10.54 -27.87
C GLN A 314 -9.93 11.18 -29.23
N GLY A 315 -10.47 10.41 -30.17
CA GLY A 315 -10.92 10.90 -31.48
C GLY A 315 -12.03 11.94 -31.33
N LEU A 316 -13.01 11.68 -30.46
CA LEU A 316 -14.08 12.62 -30.13
C LEU A 316 -13.53 13.95 -29.62
N VAL A 317 -12.62 13.92 -28.62
CA VAL A 317 -12.03 15.15 -28.06
C VAL A 317 -11.29 15.93 -29.15
N THR A 318 -10.45 15.27 -29.95
CA THR A 318 -9.73 15.92 -31.05
C THR A 318 -10.69 16.59 -32.02
N ASN A 319 -11.69 15.86 -32.52
CA ASN A 319 -12.63 16.37 -33.51
C ASN A 319 -13.50 17.51 -32.96
N CYS A 320 -13.98 17.39 -31.72
CA CYS A 320 -14.86 18.40 -31.13
C CYS A 320 -14.13 19.66 -30.67
N CYS A 321 -12.84 19.59 -30.35
CA CYS A 321 -12.03 20.78 -30.07
C CYS A 321 -11.59 21.52 -31.34
N GLU A 322 -11.74 20.92 -32.53
CA GLU A 322 -11.50 21.58 -33.82
C GLU A 322 -12.80 22.13 -34.46
N ALA A 323 -13.96 21.80 -33.91
CA ALA A 323 -15.26 22.21 -34.45
C ALA A 323 -15.58 23.68 -34.14
N ASP A 324 -16.31 24.37 -35.03
CA ASP A 324 -16.72 25.77 -34.80
C ASP A 324 -17.63 25.92 -33.56
N ASN A 325 -18.37 24.87 -33.19
CA ASN A 325 -19.24 24.83 -32.02
C ASN A 325 -18.92 23.60 -31.17
N HIS A 326 -17.96 23.75 -30.25
CA HIS A 326 -17.50 22.68 -29.36
C HIS A 326 -18.66 22.05 -28.60
N LYS A 327 -19.47 22.86 -27.89
CA LYS A 327 -20.60 22.40 -27.09
C LYS A 327 -21.55 21.48 -27.87
N ALA A 328 -22.01 21.93 -29.04
CA ALA A 328 -22.93 21.13 -29.84
C ALA A 328 -22.30 19.81 -30.34
N CYS A 329 -20.98 19.82 -30.60
CA CYS A 329 -20.24 18.61 -30.97
C CYS A 329 -20.19 17.61 -29.80
N PHE A 330 -19.76 18.04 -28.61
CA PHE A 330 -19.67 17.18 -27.43
C PHE A 330 -21.04 16.61 -27.03
N ASP A 331 -22.10 17.43 -27.01
CA ASP A 331 -23.47 16.98 -26.68
C ASP A 331 -23.94 15.84 -27.62
N THR A 332 -23.54 15.89 -28.90
CA THR A 332 -23.95 14.92 -29.92
C THR A 332 -23.06 13.67 -29.96
N GLU A 333 -21.74 13.85 -29.98
CA GLU A 333 -20.78 12.77 -30.21
C GLU A 333 -20.57 11.91 -28.96
N THR A 334 -20.69 12.48 -27.75
CA THR A 334 -20.46 11.70 -26.51
C THR A 334 -21.50 10.60 -26.34
N SER A 335 -22.76 10.88 -26.67
CA SER A 335 -23.84 9.88 -26.66
C SER A 335 -23.58 8.72 -27.65
N LYS A 336 -22.95 9.02 -28.79
CA LYS A 336 -22.59 8.02 -29.81
C LYS A 336 -21.40 7.17 -29.36
N ALA A 337 -20.34 7.80 -28.87
CA ALA A 337 -19.11 7.13 -28.42
C ALA A 337 -19.39 6.16 -27.24
N ALA A 338 -20.25 6.58 -26.30
CA ALA A 338 -20.63 5.71 -25.19
C ALA A 338 -21.44 4.48 -25.64
N SER A 339 -22.22 4.61 -26.72
CA SER A 339 -22.98 3.50 -27.32
C SER A 339 -22.08 2.56 -28.16
N SER A 340 -21.11 3.09 -28.90
CA SER A 340 -20.20 2.32 -29.76
C SER A 340 -19.16 1.52 -28.98
N ALA A 341 -18.72 2.04 -27.83
CA ALA A 341 -17.73 1.40 -26.95
C ALA A 341 -18.23 0.10 -26.27
N GLY A 342 -19.47 -0.33 -26.54
CA GLY A 342 -20.04 -1.53 -25.93
C GLY A 342 -20.17 -1.43 -24.41
N LEU A 343 -20.30 -0.21 -23.89
CA LEU A 343 -20.56 0.11 -22.47
C LEU A 343 -22.03 -0.08 -22.11
N CYS A 344 -22.92 -0.14 -23.11
CA CYS A 344 -24.30 -0.55 -22.94
C CYS A 344 -24.38 -2.09 -22.77
N ARG A 345 -24.90 -2.57 -21.64
CA ARG A 345 -25.34 -3.98 -21.51
C ARG A 345 -26.58 -4.19 -22.39
N LYS A 346 -26.59 -5.26 -23.18
CA LYS A 346 -27.77 -5.70 -23.95
C LYS A 346 -28.88 -6.19 -23.05
#